data_AF-A0A957HZC7-F1
#
_entry.id   AF-A0A957HZC7-F1
#
_cell.length_a   1.000
_cell.length_b   1.000
_cell.length_c   1.000
_cell.angle_alpha   90.00
_cell.angle_beta   90.00
_cell.angle_gamma   90.00
#
_symmetry.space_group_name_H-M   'P 1'
#
loop_
_entity.id
_entity.type
_entity.pdbx_description
1 polymer ?
#
loop_
_entity_poly.entity_id
_entity_poly.type
_entity_poly.pdbx_seq_one_letter_code
_entity_poly.pdbx_strand_id
1 'polypeptide(L)'
;MYEELIDQGREEGQGVSRRQFLKVAGLTAVAATATGAGAAVIAQRTAVPAPVLTVPEPVVLPDLSVNQSVPELLAQLATAESEIRRLRTSLDATQTQLAAYDEAGVENGRLHTELDLANARVATLVGLLALYEQLDEVDMSSVWQDGLTAVSNSLADLIADTPWLSEGIAAGRQALLDVEAHIPLLQNGRYWLIAQRDKLRGYYEGVKTLLETAVSAAGSFLEMLNSWFQDILKWLPFGLGERASEIMQSLADLLGEVPHTISGLDTNIAQPLAAWLDSDSTETPLQQNLINPLRANVLDKAEQIVSKTKVVEGVYQEGLVQRVETAVASRNLIRTLIADYREQNQISL
;
A
#
# COMPACT_ATOMS: atom_id res chain seq x y z
N MET A 1 35.15 -29.76 -14.50
CA MET A 1 36.06 -29.78 -13.32
C MET A 1 35.80 -28.47 -12.57
N TYR A 2 34.79 -28.33 -11.72
CA TYR A 2 34.11 -29.27 -10.83
C TYR A 2 32.58 -29.19 -11.01
N GLU A 3 31.97 -30.34 -11.24
CA GLU A 3 30.55 -30.62 -11.03
C GLU A 3 30.43 -31.37 -9.70
N GLU A 4 29.40 -31.04 -8.93
CA GLU A 4 28.52 -31.98 -8.21
C GLU A 4 29.11 -32.92 -7.14
N LEU A 5 28.69 -32.76 -5.88
CA LEU A 5 27.91 -33.77 -5.12
C LEU A 5 27.71 -33.41 -3.64
N ILE A 6 26.56 -33.86 -3.13
CA ILE A 6 26.07 -33.93 -1.73
C ILE A 6 25.38 -32.63 -1.27
N ASP A 7 24.07 -32.41 -1.42
CA ASP A 7 22.87 -33.22 -1.13
C ASP A 7 22.86 -33.86 0.27
N GLN A 8 22.31 -33.14 1.25
CA GLN A 8 21.13 -33.57 2.04
C GLN A 8 20.91 -32.68 3.28
N GLY A 9 19.67 -32.22 3.43
CA GLY A 9 19.02 -32.14 4.75
C GLY A 9 18.92 -30.78 5.43
N ARG A 10 17.92 -29.98 5.07
CA ARG A 10 16.84 -29.58 6.00
C ARG A 10 15.76 -28.77 5.28
N GLU A 11 14.61 -29.42 5.13
CA GLU A 11 13.30 -28.79 5.12
C GLU A 11 13.11 -28.00 6.41
N GLU A 12 12.98 -26.67 6.31
CA GLU A 12 12.27 -25.78 7.24
C GLU A 12 11.81 -24.62 6.34
N GLY A 13 10.54 -24.38 6.04
CA GLY A 13 9.40 -24.44 6.94
C GLY A 13 8.89 -23.01 7.14
N GLN A 14 7.91 -22.62 6.34
CA GLN A 14 6.85 -21.65 6.65
C GLN A 14 7.20 -20.32 7.35
N GLY A 15 7.06 -19.24 6.58
CA GLY A 15 6.80 -17.89 7.09
C GLY A 15 5.53 -17.26 6.53
N VAL A 16 4.58 -18.03 5.98
CA VAL A 16 3.22 -17.52 5.75
C VAL A 16 2.65 -17.23 7.14
N SER A 17 2.57 -15.94 7.44
CA SER A 17 2.20 -15.42 8.75
C SER A 17 0.95 -16.13 9.26
N ARG A 18 1.05 -16.74 10.46
CA ARG A 18 -0.09 -17.33 11.18
C ARG A 18 -1.25 -16.34 11.32
N ARG A 19 -1.00 -15.02 11.25
CA ARG A 19 -2.03 -13.97 11.22
C ARG A 19 -2.73 -13.80 9.86
N GLN A 20 -2.07 -14.09 8.74
CA GLN A 20 -2.71 -14.05 7.42
C GLN A 20 -3.47 -15.35 7.11
N PHE A 21 -3.00 -16.50 7.60
CA PHE A 21 -3.77 -17.75 7.49
C PHE A 21 -5.02 -17.76 8.38
N LEU A 22 -4.98 -17.14 9.57
CA LEU A 22 -6.18 -16.96 10.41
C LEU A 22 -7.17 -15.93 9.83
N LYS A 23 -6.72 -14.94 9.04
CA LYS A 23 -7.63 -13.97 8.39
C LYS A 23 -8.32 -14.53 7.15
N VAL A 24 -7.70 -15.45 6.41
CA VAL A 24 -8.31 -16.08 5.23
C VAL A 24 -9.14 -17.32 5.61
N ALA A 25 -8.74 -18.07 6.64
CA ALA A 25 -9.57 -19.14 7.21
C ALA A 25 -10.79 -18.60 7.99
N GLY A 26 -10.71 -17.40 8.56
CA GLY A 26 -11.84 -16.73 9.24
C GLY A 26 -12.94 -16.22 8.31
N LEU A 27 -12.65 -16.03 7.01
CA LEU A 27 -13.63 -15.56 6.01
C LEU A 27 -14.27 -16.68 5.19
N THR A 28 -13.79 -17.93 5.31
CA THR A 28 -14.38 -19.11 4.66
C THR A 28 -15.01 -20.11 5.63
N ALA A 29 -14.89 -19.91 6.95
CA ALA A 29 -15.49 -20.78 7.97
C ALA A 29 -16.84 -20.29 8.54
N VAL A 30 -17.34 -19.12 8.11
CA VAL A 30 -18.63 -18.57 8.62
C VAL A 30 -19.83 -18.99 7.78
N ALA A 31 -19.61 -19.67 6.64
CA ALA A 31 -20.69 -20.16 5.78
C ALA A 31 -21.06 -21.65 6.00
N ALA A 32 -20.44 -22.35 6.96
CA ALA A 32 -20.62 -23.80 7.13
C ALA A 32 -20.87 -24.28 8.58
N THR A 33 -21.29 -23.40 9.49
CA THR A 33 -21.63 -23.75 10.88
C THR A 33 -23.03 -23.32 11.31
N ALA A 34 -23.99 -23.35 10.37
CA ALA A 34 -25.42 -23.15 10.69
C ALA A 34 -26.27 -24.43 10.53
N THR A 35 -25.65 -25.57 10.18
CA THR A 35 -26.36 -26.85 10.03
C THR A 35 -25.57 -28.01 10.67
N GLY A 36 -25.87 -28.27 11.95
CA GLY A 36 -25.69 -29.58 12.57
C GLY A 36 -24.42 -29.81 13.41
N ALA A 37 -24.53 -29.60 14.72
CA ALA A 37 -24.00 -30.48 15.77
C ALA A 37 -24.23 -29.82 17.15
N GLY A 38 -25.22 -30.30 17.88
CA GLY A 38 -25.50 -29.85 19.25
C GLY A 38 -26.65 -30.58 19.94
N ALA A 39 -26.99 -31.79 19.48
CA ALA A 39 -27.81 -32.71 20.24
C ALA A 39 -26.92 -33.41 21.27
N ALA A 40 -27.00 -32.99 22.54
CA ALA A 40 -26.78 -33.82 23.74
C ALA A 40 -26.77 -32.94 24.99
N VAL A 41 -27.95 -32.49 25.43
CA VAL A 41 -28.15 -32.16 26.85
C VAL A 41 -29.29 -33.01 27.35
N ILE A 42 -28.87 -34.18 27.84
CA ILE A 42 -29.43 -34.94 28.96
C ILE A 42 -30.95 -34.85 29.07
N ALA A 43 -31.60 -35.86 28.48
CA ALA A 43 -32.90 -36.33 28.92
C ALA A 43 -32.80 -36.76 30.39
N GLN A 44 -32.92 -35.80 31.30
CA GLN A 44 -33.20 -36.07 32.69
C GLN A 44 -34.68 -36.44 32.74
N ARG A 45 -34.94 -37.72 32.45
CA ARG A 45 -36.17 -38.40 32.86
C ARG A 45 -36.27 -38.22 34.36
N THR A 46 -36.97 -37.18 34.81
CA THR A 46 -37.64 -37.21 36.08
C THR A 46 -38.70 -38.30 35.97
N ALA A 47 -38.33 -39.50 36.39
CA ALA A 47 -39.27 -40.54 36.70
C ALA A 47 -40.23 -39.96 37.75
N VAL A 48 -41.39 -39.52 37.29
CA VAL A 48 -42.56 -39.41 38.15
C VAL A 48 -42.73 -40.82 38.73
N PRO A 49 -42.71 -41.00 40.06
CA PRO A 49 -42.97 -42.31 40.63
C PRO A 49 -44.35 -42.73 40.12
N ALA A 50 -44.40 -43.83 39.37
CA ALA A 50 -45.66 -44.45 39.01
C ALA A 50 -46.45 -44.64 40.32
N PRO A 51 -47.74 -44.26 40.37
CA PRO A 51 -48.57 -44.62 41.52
C PRO A 51 -48.45 -46.14 41.69
N VAL A 52 -48.09 -46.55 42.90
CA VAL A 52 -48.12 -47.97 43.29
C VAL A 52 -49.56 -48.41 43.10
N LEU A 53 -49.83 -49.15 42.03
CA LEU A 53 -51.05 -49.92 41.88
C LEU A 53 -50.99 -50.98 42.98
N THR A 54 -51.58 -50.68 44.14
CA THR A 54 -51.94 -51.71 45.10
C THR A 54 -52.96 -52.59 44.41
N VAL A 55 -52.48 -53.70 43.86
CA VAL A 55 -53.31 -54.81 43.39
C VAL A 55 -54.15 -55.22 44.61
N PRO A 56 -55.50 -55.18 44.54
CA PRO A 56 -56.31 -55.74 45.61
C PRO A 56 -55.97 -57.22 45.73
N GLU A 57 -55.78 -57.68 46.98
CA GLU A 57 -55.56 -59.08 47.33
C GLU A 57 -56.48 -60.03 46.54
N PRO A 58 -56.00 -61.23 46.16
CA PRO A 58 -56.81 -62.21 45.45
C PRO A 58 -58.07 -62.52 46.27
N VAL A 59 -59.23 -62.25 45.70
CA VAL A 59 -60.52 -62.66 46.26
C VAL A 59 -60.52 -64.17 46.34
N VAL A 60 -60.50 -64.70 47.57
CA VAL A 60 -60.73 -66.11 47.83
C VAL A 60 -62.20 -66.38 47.52
N LEU A 61 -62.46 -67.03 46.39
CA LEU A 61 -63.81 -67.48 46.06
C LEU A 61 -64.28 -68.47 47.14
N PRO A 62 -65.50 -68.31 47.69
CA PRO A 62 -66.03 -69.27 48.65
C PRO A 62 -66.18 -70.64 48.00
N ASP A 63 -65.65 -71.67 48.66
CA ASP A 63 -65.90 -73.06 48.33
C ASP A 63 -67.39 -73.38 48.60
N LEU A 64 -68.15 -73.66 47.53
CA LEU A 64 -69.57 -73.99 47.62
C LEU A 64 -69.72 -75.46 48.06
N SER A 65 -69.56 -75.69 49.36
CA SER A 65 -69.86 -76.99 49.98
C SER A 65 -71.37 -77.25 50.01
N VAL A 66 -71.80 -78.40 49.45
CA VAL A 66 -73.18 -78.80 49.13
C VAL A 66 -74.07 -79.13 50.36
N ASN A 67 -73.73 -78.63 51.55
CA ASN A 67 -74.46 -78.95 52.80
C ASN A 67 -74.66 -77.73 53.72
N GLN A 68 -74.95 -76.55 53.14
CA GLN A 68 -75.18 -75.33 53.90
C GLN A 68 -76.66 -75.10 54.21
N SER A 69 -76.93 -74.66 55.44
CA SER A 69 -78.28 -74.27 55.88
C SER A 69 -78.69 -72.95 55.22
N VAL A 70 -79.98 -72.79 54.89
CA VAL A 70 -80.55 -71.57 54.27
C VAL A 70 -80.05 -70.23 54.89
N PRO A 71 -79.87 -70.08 56.22
CA PRO A 71 -79.32 -68.84 56.80
C PRO A 71 -77.84 -68.58 56.48
N GLU A 72 -77.04 -69.63 56.22
CA GLU A 72 -75.62 -69.54 55.91
C GLU A 72 -75.39 -69.08 54.46
N LEU A 73 -76.24 -69.55 53.53
CA LEU A 73 -76.32 -69.04 52.17
C LEU A 73 -76.75 -67.56 52.12
N LEU A 74 -77.68 -67.14 52.99
CA LEU A 74 -78.07 -65.74 53.13
C LEU A 74 -76.94 -64.86 53.70
N ALA A 75 -76.16 -65.37 54.65
CA ALA A 75 -74.98 -64.68 55.16
C ALA A 75 -73.89 -64.55 54.09
N GLN A 76 -73.63 -65.60 53.32
CA GLN A 76 -72.69 -65.56 52.21
C GLN A 76 -73.15 -64.58 51.11
N LEU A 77 -74.44 -64.53 50.79
CA LEU A 77 -75.00 -63.55 49.84
C LEU A 77 -74.81 -62.11 50.35
N ALA A 78 -75.09 -61.84 51.62
CA ALA A 78 -74.88 -60.52 52.20
C ALA A 78 -73.40 -60.11 52.20
N THR A 79 -72.51 -61.08 52.43
CA THR A 79 -71.05 -60.86 52.38
C THR A 79 -70.61 -60.57 50.95
N ALA A 80 -71.08 -61.34 49.96
CA ALA A 80 -70.81 -61.13 48.55
C ALA A 80 -71.38 -59.80 48.03
N GLU A 81 -72.58 -59.39 48.47
CA GLU A 81 -73.15 -58.08 48.14
C GLU A 81 -72.34 -56.93 48.72
N SER A 82 -71.79 -57.10 49.92
CA SER A 82 -70.91 -56.10 50.55
C SER A 82 -69.58 -55.97 49.78
N GLU A 83 -69.07 -57.10 49.29
CA GLU A 83 -67.82 -57.16 48.52
C GLU A 83 -67.99 -56.56 47.13
N ILE A 84 -69.12 -56.81 46.46
CA ILE A 84 -69.46 -56.16 45.18
C ILE A 84 -69.56 -54.63 45.36
N ARG A 85 -70.16 -54.14 46.46
CA ARG A 85 -70.20 -52.70 46.76
C ARG A 85 -68.80 -52.13 46.99
N ARG A 86 -67.91 -52.85 47.68
CA ARG A 86 -66.51 -52.45 47.90
C ARG A 86 -65.72 -52.41 46.60
N LEU A 87 -65.90 -53.42 45.73
CA LEU A 87 -65.22 -53.46 44.43
C LEU A 87 -65.71 -52.35 43.51
N ARG A 88 -67.01 -52.03 43.50
CA ARG A 88 -67.54 -50.90 42.73
C ARG A 88 -66.97 -49.55 43.18
N THR A 89 -66.94 -49.31 44.49
CA THR A 89 -66.34 -48.07 45.03
C THR A 89 -64.84 -47.99 44.76
N SER A 90 -64.12 -49.11 44.83
CA SER A 90 -62.71 -49.17 44.41
C SER A 90 -62.54 -48.89 42.93
N LEU A 91 -63.42 -49.41 42.07
CA LEU A 91 -63.36 -49.22 40.63
C LEU A 91 -63.64 -47.75 40.26
N ASP A 92 -64.66 -47.14 40.86
CA ASP A 92 -64.96 -45.70 40.70
C ASP A 92 -63.79 -44.83 41.17
N ALA A 93 -63.17 -45.17 42.31
CA ALA A 93 -61.98 -44.46 42.80
C ALA A 93 -60.80 -44.58 41.83
N THR A 94 -60.53 -45.77 41.28
CA THR A 94 -59.47 -45.96 40.28
C THR A 94 -59.78 -45.27 38.96
N GLN A 95 -61.03 -45.23 38.50
CA GLN A 95 -61.44 -44.51 37.30
C GLN A 95 -61.28 -42.99 37.46
N THR A 96 -61.65 -42.46 38.63
CA THR A 96 -61.47 -41.04 38.96
C THR A 96 -59.98 -40.67 38.99
N GLN A 97 -59.15 -41.55 39.54
CA GLN A 97 -57.71 -41.36 39.58
C GLN A 97 -57.10 -41.42 38.17
N LEU A 98 -57.57 -42.33 37.30
CA LEU A 98 -57.13 -42.41 35.90
C LEU A 98 -57.51 -41.14 35.13
N ALA A 99 -58.74 -40.63 35.30
CA ALA A 99 -59.19 -39.40 34.68
C ALA A 99 -58.35 -38.18 35.12
N ALA A 100 -57.94 -38.10 36.39
CA ALA A 100 -57.03 -37.06 36.87
C ALA A 100 -55.61 -37.16 36.29
N TYR A 101 -55.12 -38.39 36.03
CA TYR A 101 -53.85 -38.59 35.33
C TYR A 101 -53.92 -38.19 33.85
N ASP A 102 -55.01 -38.50 33.17
CA ASP A 102 -55.23 -38.07 31.79
C ASP A 102 -55.29 -36.53 31.69
N GLU A 103 -55.99 -35.87 32.61
CA GLU A 103 -56.07 -34.40 32.67
C GLU A 103 -54.70 -33.76 32.96
N ALA A 104 -53.93 -34.31 33.90
CA ALA A 104 -52.55 -33.88 34.16
C ALA A 104 -51.60 -34.13 32.96
N GLY A 105 -51.84 -35.19 32.18
CA GLY A 105 -51.12 -35.48 30.95
C GLY A 105 -51.40 -34.45 29.84
N VAL A 106 -52.66 -34.06 29.68
CA VAL A 106 -53.07 -32.99 28.74
C VAL A 106 -52.45 -31.65 29.12
N GLU A 107 -52.47 -31.29 30.41
CA GLU A 107 -51.89 -30.04 30.90
C GLU A 107 -50.36 -30.02 30.74
N ASN A 108 -49.67 -31.13 31.02
CA ASN A 108 -48.24 -31.26 30.73
C ASN A 108 -47.93 -31.11 29.24
N GLY A 109 -48.75 -31.71 28.36
CA GLY A 109 -48.61 -31.56 26.91
C GLY A 109 -48.79 -30.10 26.46
N ARG A 110 -49.76 -29.38 27.04
CA ARG A 110 -49.98 -27.95 26.80
C ARG A 110 -48.78 -27.11 27.24
N LEU A 111 -48.27 -27.35 28.46
CA LEU A 111 -47.11 -26.66 29.00
C LEU A 111 -45.84 -26.91 28.18
N HIS A 112 -45.63 -28.13 27.68
CA HIS A 112 -44.50 -28.43 26.78
C HIS A 112 -44.60 -27.66 25.47
N THR A 113 -45.80 -27.61 24.88
CA THR A 113 -46.05 -26.84 23.65
C THR A 113 -45.81 -25.33 23.87
N GLU A 114 -46.23 -24.81 25.03
CA GLU A 114 -46.01 -23.42 25.43
C GLU A 114 -44.53 -23.11 25.66
N LEU A 115 -43.80 -24.04 26.29
CA LEU A 115 -42.36 -23.94 26.49
C LEU A 115 -41.59 -23.98 25.16
N ASP A 116 -41.97 -24.86 24.24
CA ASP A 116 -41.36 -24.93 22.90
C ASP A 116 -41.59 -23.64 22.11
N LEU A 117 -42.80 -23.07 22.19
CA LEU A 117 -43.12 -21.79 21.56
C LEU A 117 -42.36 -20.63 22.20
N ALA A 118 -42.21 -20.61 23.52
CA ALA A 118 -41.41 -19.62 24.23
C ALA A 118 -39.92 -19.73 23.86
N ASN A 119 -39.38 -20.95 23.81
CA ASN A 119 -37.99 -21.21 23.40
C ASN A 119 -37.74 -20.77 21.95
N ALA A 120 -38.69 -21.03 21.05
CA ALA A 120 -38.63 -20.55 19.67
C ALA A 120 -38.58 -19.02 19.59
N ARG A 121 -39.43 -18.32 20.36
CA ARG A 121 -39.41 -16.85 20.43
C ARG A 121 -38.09 -16.29 20.99
N VAL A 122 -37.55 -16.92 22.03
CA VAL A 122 -36.25 -16.52 22.60
C VAL A 122 -35.15 -16.70 21.55
N ALA A 123 -35.11 -17.84 20.85
CA ALA A 123 -34.13 -18.07 19.79
C ALA A 123 -34.23 -17.01 18.68
N THR A 124 -35.46 -16.66 18.26
CA THR A 124 -35.68 -15.59 17.28
C THR A 124 -35.12 -14.25 17.76
N LEU A 125 -35.43 -13.83 18.99
CA LEU A 125 -34.96 -12.56 19.55
C LEU A 125 -33.44 -12.52 19.74
N VAL A 126 -32.83 -13.64 20.14
CA VAL A 126 -31.37 -13.76 20.25
C VAL A 126 -30.71 -13.59 18.87
N GLY A 127 -31.27 -14.18 17.81
CA GLY A 127 -30.77 -13.98 16.45
C GLY A 127 -30.89 -12.53 15.97
N LEU A 128 -31.99 -11.85 16.30
CA LEU A 128 -32.15 -10.42 15.99
C LEU A 128 -31.15 -9.55 16.77
N LEU A 129 -30.95 -9.85 18.06
CA LEU A 129 -29.98 -9.15 18.90
C LEU A 129 -28.56 -9.29 18.34
N ALA A 130 -28.17 -10.49 17.90
CA ALA A 130 -26.87 -10.75 17.30
C ALA A 130 -26.64 -9.90 16.03
N LEU A 131 -27.66 -9.73 15.17
CA LEU A 131 -27.57 -8.84 14.00
C LEU A 131 -27.42 -7.37 14.39
N TYR A 132 -28.11 -6.92 15.44
CA TYR A 132 -27.95 -5.56 15.96
C TYR A 132 -26.58 -5.33 16.59
N GLU A 133 -26.05 -6.31 17.32
CA GLU A 133 -24.71 -6.26 17.89
C GLU A 133 -23.65 -6.21 16.78
N GLN A 134 -23.81 -7.02 15.72
CA GLN A 134 -22.96 -6.96 14.54
C GLN A 134 -23.05 -5.60 13.81
N LEU A 135 -24.23 -4.96 13.81
CA LEU A 135 -24.40 -3.61 13.24
C LEU A 135 -23.66 -2.55 14.05
N ASP A 136 -23.62 -2.70 15.37
CA ASP A 136 -22.93 -1.79 16.29
C ASP A 136 -21.42 -2.01 16.28
N GLU A 137 -20.96 -3.25 16.07
CA GLU A 137 -19.55 -3.59 15.90
C GLU A 137 -18.92 -2.95 14.65
N VAL A 138 -19.73 -2.58 13.65
CA VAL A 138 -19.29 -1.74 12.52
C VAL A 138 -19.14 -0.28 12.98
N ASP A 139 -18.05 -0.02 13.70
CA ASP A 139 -17.74 1.30 14.24
C ASP A 139 -17.24 2.25 13.12
N MET A 140 -18.20 2.94 12.51
CA MET A 140 -17.93 4.00 11.52
C MET A 140 -17.06 5.12 12.09
N SER A 141 -17.17 5.43 13.39
CA SER A 141 -16.41 6.52 14.00
C SER A 141 -14.92 6.20 13.98
N SER A 142 -14.54 4.97 14.37
CA SER A 142 -13.14 4.53 14.29
C SER A 142 -12.61 4.54 12.86
N VAL A 143 -13.40 4.05 11.88
CA VAL A 143 -13.00 4.01 10.47
C VAL A 143 -12.72 5.42 9.94
N TRP A 144 -13.60 6.38 10.24
CA TRP A 144 -13.42 7.79 9.87
C TRP A 144 -12.23 8.42 10.59
N GLN A 145 -12.13 8.22 11.91
CA GLN A 145 -11.08 8.81 12.72
C GLN A 145 -9.70 8.31 12.30
N ASP A 146 -9.53 7.00 12.12
CA ASP A 146 -8.28 6.38 11.69
C ASP A 146 -7.91 6.83 10.27
N GLY A 147 -8.88 6.82 9.35
CA GLY A 147 -8.67 7.24 7.97
C GLY A 147 -8.28 8.71 7.86
N LEU A 148 -9.01 9.60 8.54
CA LEU A 148 -8.70 11.04 8.57
C LEU A 148 -7.37 11.33 9.25
N THR A 149 -7.04 10.62 10.34
CA THR A 149 -5.75 10.75 11.02
C THR A 149 -4.61 10.35 10.10
N ALA A 150 -4.74 9.22 9.39
CA ALA A 150 -3.73 8.76 8.44
C ALA A 150 -3.51 9.78 7.30
N VAL A 151 -4.59 10.29 6.71
CA VAL A 151 -4.52 11.32 5.65
C VAL A 151 -3.91 12.62 6.20
N SER A 152 -4.33 13.06 7.39
CA SER A 152 -3.81 14.27 8.05
C SER A 152 -2.31 14.16 8.30
N ASN A 153 -1.82 13.03 8.80
CA ASN A 153 -0.39 12.80 9.02
C ASN A 153 0.39 12.83 7.71
N SER A 154 -0.11 12.17 6.66
CA SER A 154 0.52 12.16 5.34
C SER A 154 0.57 13.56 4.70
N LEU A 155 -0.50 14.36 4.86
CA LEU A 155 -0.52 15.76 4.44
C LEU A 155 0.43 16.63 5.26
N ALA A 156 0.50 16.42 6.58
CA ALA A 156 1.43 17.15 7.44
C ALA A 156 2.88 16.89 7.04
N ASP A 157 3.23 15.63 6.72
CA ASP A 157 4.55 15.26 6.22
C ASP A 157 4.86 15.94 4.88
N LEU A 158 3.91 15.95 3.94
CA LEU A 158 4.06 16.64 2.64
C LEU A 158 4.27 18.16 2.82
N ILE A 159 3.51 18.78 3.73
CA ILE A 159 3.64 20.21 4.04
C ILE A 159 4.99 20.50 4.69
N ALA A 160 5.46 19.63 5.58
CA ALA A 160 6.74 19.78 6.27
C ALA A 160 7.95 19.80 5.31
N ASP A 161 7.86 19.15 4.15
CA ASP A 161 8.93 19.16 3.13
C ASP A 161 8.88 20.36 2.19
N THR A 162 7.75 21.07 2.13
CA THR A 162 7.56 22.18 1.18
C THR A 162 8.62 23.29 1.35
N PRO A 163 9.03 23.68 2.57
CA PRO A 163 10.12 24.63 2.77
C PRO A 163 11.46 24.18 2.17
N TRP A 164 11.73 22.87 2.14
CA TRP A 164 13.00 22.37 1.58
C TRP A 164 13.04 22.48 0.07
N LEU A 165 11.88 22.32 -0.60
CA LEU A 165 11.78 22.58 -2.04
C LEU A 165 11.96 24.07 -2.36
N SER A 166 11.36 24.97 -1.55
CA SER A 166 11.51 26.41 -1.80
C SER A 166 12.96 26.87 -1.60
N GLU A 167 13.64 26.37 -0.57
CA GLU A 167 15.07 26.57 -0.34
C GLU A 167 15.90 26.01 -1.51
N GLY A 168 15.56 24.81 -1.98
CA GLY A 168 16.22 24.20 -3.12
C GLY A 168 16.07 25.01 -4.41
N ILE A 169 14.86 25.49 -4.71
CA ILE A 169 14.59 26.38 -5.85
C ILE A 169 15.36 27.69 -5.72
N ALA A 170 15.44 28.28 -4.51
CA ALA A 170 16.21 29.49 -4.27
C ALA A 170 17.71 29.26 -4.53
N ALA A 171 18.26 28.14 -4.04
CA ALA A 171 19.64 27.75 -4.31
C ALA A 171 19.89 27.51 -5.81
N GLY A 172 18.98 26.81 -6.49
CA GLY A 172 19.06 26.59 -7.95
C GLY A 172 18.99 27.89 -8.75
N ARG A 173 18.17 28.86 -8.31
CA ARG A 173 18.12 30.19 -8.92
C ARG A 173 19.42 30.94 -8.71
N GLN A 174 20.00 30.90 -7.50
CA GLN A 174 21.28 31.54 -7.22
C GLN A 174 22.38 30.94 -8.10
N ALA A 175 22.45 29.61 -8.19
CA ALA A 175 23.39 28.90 -9.07
C ALA A 175 23.28 29.35 -10.54
N LEU A 176 22.05 29.52 -11.05
CA LEU A 176 21.82 30.03 -12.40
C LEU A 176 22.27 31.48 -12.57
N LEU A 177 22.01 32.34 -11.58
CA LEU A 177 22.46 33.74 -11.59
C LEU A 177 23.99 33.83 -11.58
N ASP A 178 24.66 32.98 -10.80
CA ASP A 178 26.11 32.91 -10.75
C ASP A 178 26.68 32.52 -12.12
N VAL A 179 26.04 31.60 -12.84
CA VAL A 179 26.42 31.26 -14.22
C VAL A 179 26.19 32.42 -15.17
N GLU A 180 25.02 33.05 -15.08
CA GLU A 180 24.66 34.19 -15.93
C GLU A 180 25.67 35.34 -15.79
N ALA A 181 26.17 35.59 -14.57
CA ALA A 181 27.17 36.62 -14.29
C ALA A 181 28.51 36.41 -15.02
N HIS A 182 28.84 35.17 -15.42
CA HIS A 182 30.08 34.89 -16.16
C HIS A 182 29.90 34.81 -17.68
N ILE A 183 28.66 34.81 -18.20
CA ILE A 183 28.40 34.85 -19.64
C ILE A 183 29.10 36.03 -20.33
N PRO A 184 29.11 37.26 -19.76
CA PRO A 184 29.85 38.38 -20.36
C PRO A 184 31.36 38.11 -20.51
N LEU A 185 31.98 37.38 -19.57
CA LEU A 185 33.41 37.04 -19.65
C LEU A 185 33.68 36.12 -20.85
N LEU A 186 32.83 35.11 -21.07
CA LEU A 186 32.92 34.21 -22.22
C LEU A 186 32.65 34.95 -23.54
N GLN A 187 31.71 35.89 -23.55
CA GLN A 187 31.43 36.73 -24.71
C GLN A 187 32.62 37.63 -25.06
N ASN A 188 33.23 38.26 -24.05
CA ASN A 188 34.44 39.06 -24.22
C ASN A 188 35.59 38.23 -24.79
N GLY A 189 35.79 37.01 -24.27
CA GLY A 189 36.73 36.04 -24.82
C GLY A 189 36.47 35.75 -26.30
N ARG A 190 35.22 35.47 -26.66
CA ARG A 190 34.81 35.24 -28.05
C ARG A 190 35.10 36.46 -28.95
N TYR A 191 34.78 37.67 -28.50
CA TYR A 191 35.07 38.88 -29.26
C TYR A 191 36.58 39.07 -29.46
N TRP A 192 37.37 38.82 -28.42
CA TRP A 192 38.82 38.86 -28.51
C TRP A 192 39.37 37.84 -29.52
N LEU A 193 38.88 36.59 -29.52
CA LEU A 193 39.28 35.58 -30.49
C LEU A 193 38.96 35.98 -31.93
N ILE A 194 37.78 36.58 -32.17
CA ILE A 194 37.38 37.06 -33.50
C ILE A 194 38.35 38.15 -33.96
N ALA A 195 38.63 39.15 -33.11
CA ALA A 195 39.55 40.23 -33.40
C ALA A 195 40.98 39.71 -33.68
N GLN A 196 41.47 38.77 -32.86
CA GLN A 196 42.82 38.21 -33.02
C GLN A 196 42.93 37.37 -34.29
N ARG A 197 41.91 36.58 -34.62
CA ARG A 197 41.84 35.83 -35.88
C ARG A 197 41.90 36.77 -37.08
N ASP A 198 41.14 37.87 -37.04
CA ASP A 198 41.10 38.83 -38.15
C ASP A 198 42.44 39.57 -38.29
N LYS A 199 43.13 39.87 -37.17
CA LYS A 199 44.50 40.40 -37.15
C LYS A 199 45.51 39.42 -37.78
N LEU A 200 45.49 38.15 -37.40
CA LEU A 200 46.34 37.10 -37.96
C LEU A 200 46.07 36.88 -39.46
N ARG A 201 44.81 36.94 -39.90
CA ARG A 201 44.46 36.89 -41.32
C ARG A 201 45.08 38.05 -42.08
N GLY A 202 45.01 39.27 -41.52
CA GLY A 202 45.65 40.46 -42.12
C GLY A 202 47.16 40.29 -42.29
N TYR A 203 47.86 39.78 -41.27
CA TYR A 203 49.30 39.49 -41.40
C TYR A 203 49.58 38.42 -42.46
N TYR A 204 48.80 37.34 -42.49
CA TYR A 204 48.96 36.30 -43.51
C TYR A 204 48.69 36.81 -44.93
N GLU A 205 47.64 37.60 -45.14
CA GLU A 205 47.34 38.22 -46.44
C GLU A 205 48.40 39.23 -46.86
N GLY A 206 48.96 39.99 -45.91
CA GLY A 206 50.10 40.88 -46.15
C GLY A 206 51.34 40.11 -46.62
N VAL A 207 51.71 39.05 -45.89
CA VAL A 207 52.82 38.16 -46.27
C VAL A 207 52.54 37.50 -47.63
N LYS A 208 51.33 37.02 -47.87
CA LYS A 208 50.93 36.41 -49.15
C LYS A 208 51.04 37.41 -50.31
N THR A 209 50.54 38.63 -50.16
CA THR A 209 50.59 39.68 -51.21
C THR A 209 52.03 40.08 -51.52
N LEU A 210 52.87 40.21 -50.48
CA LEU A 210 54.30 40.46 -50.65
C LEU A 210 54.98 39.31 -51.38
N LEU A 211 54.65 38.06 -51.03
CA LEU A 211 55.18 36.87 -51.68
C LEU A 211 54.70 36.75 -53.13
N GLU A 212 53.42 37.00 -53.41
CA GLU A 212 52.85 37.01 -54.77
C GLU A 212 53.42 38.15 -55.62
N THR A 213 53.73 39.31 -55.03
CA THR A 213 54.42 40.42 -55.73
C THR A 213 55.88 40.06 -56.02
N ALA A 214 56.57 39.41 -55.08
CA ALA A 214 57.92 38.89 -55.28
C ALA A 214 57.95 37.73 -56.29
N VAL A 215 56.90 36.90 -56.32
CA VAL A 215 56.76 35.73 -57.21
C VAL A 215 56.21 36.10 -58.59
N SER A 216 55.42 37.16 -58.73
CA SER A 216 55.08 37.71 -60.06
C SER A 216 56.26 38.46 -60.68
N ALA A 217 57.17 39.01 -59.86
CA ALA A 217 58.51 39.37 -60.27
C ALA A 217 59.43 38.13 -60.51
N ALA A 218 58.97 36.89 -60.22
CA ALA A 218 59.77 35.67 -60.27
C ALA A 218 59.98 35.00 -61.63
N GLY A 219 59.61 35.65 -62.73
CA GLY A 219 60.39 35.45 -63.95
C GLY A 219 61.87 35.78 -63.71
N SER A 220 62.15 36.74 -62.82
CA SER A 220 63.49 37.18 -62.46
C SER A 220 63.90 36.86 -61.01
N PHE A 221 63.11 36.16 -60.18
CA PHE A 221 63.42 35.95 -58.75
C PHE A 221 64.50 34.89 -58.56
N LEU A 222 64.54 33.81 -59.32
CA LEU A 222 65.63 32.84 -59.25
C LEU A 222 66.94 33.42 -59.80
N GLU A 223 66.86 34.26 -60.84
CA GLU A 223 68.01 35.06 -61.32
C GLU A 223 68.42 36.12 -60.30
N MET A 224 67.46 36.76 -59.63
CA MET A 224 67.67 37.75 -58.58
C MET A 224 68.14 37.12 -57.26
N LEU A 225 67.83 35.86 -56.95
CA LEU A 225 68.32 35.12 -55.77
C LEU A 225 69.75 34.66 -56.00
N ASN A 226 70.07 34.22 -57.23
CA ASN A 226 71.44 33.95 -57.66
C ASN A 226 72.28 35.24 -57.69
N SER A 227 71.72 36.36 -58.18
CA SER A 227 72.34 37.71 -58.08
C SER A 227 72.46 38.15 -56.63
N TRP A 228 71.43 37.99 -55.80
CA TRP A 228 71.39 38.37 -54.37
C TRP A 228 72.43 37.61 -53.55
N PHE A 229 72.65 36.32 -53.81
CA PHE A 229 73.73 35.57 -53.17
C PHE A 229 75.12 36.07 -53.59
N GLN A 230 75.28 36.51 -54.85
CA GLN A 230 76.52 37.10 -55.34
C GLN A 230 76.73 38.57 -54.91
N ASP A 231 75.63 39.31 -54.69
CA ASP A 231 75.61 40.73 -54.33
C ASP A 231 75.72 40.93 -52.82
N ILE A 232 75.14 40.05 -52.00
CA ILE A 232 75.37 39.98 -50.54
C ILE A 232 76.84 39.73 -50.22
N LEU A 233 77.55 38.97 -51.07
CA LEU A 233 78.98 38.74 -50.92
C LEU A 233 79.85 39.92 -51.36
N LYS A 234 79.30 40.88 -52.11
CA LYS A 234 80.07 42.00 -52.63
C LYS A 234 79.83 43.31 -51.91
N TRP A 235 78.60 43.67 -51.55
CA TRP A 235 78.31 45.02 -51.07
C TRP A 235 77.15 45.03 -50.06
N LEU A 236 77.47 45.16 -48.79
CA LEU A 236 76.73 46.09 -47.92
C LEU A 236 77.33 47.46 -48.29
N PRO A 237 76.63 48.48 -48.86
CA PRO A 237 75.23 48.86 -48.62
C PRO A 237 74.42 49.44 -49.84
N PHE A 238 73.11 49.65 -49.61
CA PHE A 238 72.10 50.41 -50.35
C PHE A 238 71.52 49.88 -51.69
N GLY A 239 70.25 49.45 -51.65
CA GLY A 239 69.36 49.53 -52.83
C GLY A 239 68.26 48.46 -52.95
N LEU A 240 68.53 47.22 -52.53
CA LEU A 240 67.54 46.12 -52.55
C LEU A 240 67.13 45.64 -51.14
N GLY A 241 67.66 46.31 -50.11
CA GLY A 241 67.35 46.03 -48.70
C GLY A 241 65.91 46.35 -48.32
N GLU A 242 65.23 47.24 -49.03
CA GLU A 242 63.89 47.71 -48.63
C GLU A 242 62.86 46.58 -48.67
N ARG A 243 62.77 45.81 -49.77
CA ARG A 243 61.84 44.66 -49.87
C ARG A 243 62.18 43.49 -48.96
N ALA A 244 63.47 43.17 -48.83
CA ALA A 244 63.92 42.13 -47.88
C ALA A 244 63.67 42.56 -46.43
N SER A 245 63.82 43.86 -46.13
CA SER A 245 63.49 44.43 -44.83
C SER A 245 61.99 44.44 -44.58
N GLU A 246 61.14 44.71 -45.58
CA GLU A 246 59.67 44.66 -45.45
C GLU A 246 59.16 43.24 -45.17
N ILE A 247 59.71 42.23 -45.85
CA ILE A 247 59.37 40.81 -45.59
C ILE A 247 59.87 40.37 -44.21
N MET A 248 61.13 40.68 -43.86
CA MET A 248 61.68 40.36 -42.54
C MET A 248 60.97 41.14 -41.43
N GLN A 249 60.52 42.37 -41.68
CA GLN A 249 59.72 43.15 -40.76
C GLN A 249 58.32 42.54 -40.59
N SER A 250 57.66 42.11 -41.66
CA SER A 250 56.35 41.42 -41.57
C SER A 250 56.45 40.09 -40.82
N LEU A 251 57.52 39.33 -41.03
CA LEU A 251 57.82 38.11 -40.28
C LEU A 251 58.18 38.42 -38.82
N ALA A 252 58.95 39.47 -38.55
CA ALA A 252 59.28 39.93 -37.21
C ALA A 252 58.04 40.46 -36.46
N ASP A 253 57.13 41.14 -37.15
CA ASP A 253 55.86 41.64 -36.61
C ASP A 253 54.93 40.46 -36.29
N LEU A 254 54.84 39.46 -37.18
CA LEU A 254 54.11 38.22 -36.92
C LEU A 254 54.69 37.45 -35.72
N LEU A 255 56.01 37.30 -35.66
CA LEU A 255 56.69 36.62 -34.55
C LEU A 255 56.56 37.42 -33.25
N GLY A 256 56.54 38.76 -33.34
CA GLY A 256 56.32 39.68 -32.23
C GLY A 256 54.88 39.67 -31.70
N GLU A 257 53.91 39.27 -32.53
CA GLU A 257 52.51 39.13 -32.12
C GLU A 257 52.21 37.79 -31.41
N VAL A 258 53.05 36.76 -31.58
CA VAL A 258 52.85 35.45 -30.96
C VAL A 258 52.79 35.53 -29.42
N PRO A 259 53.70 36.23 -28.72
CA PRO A 259 53.60 36.41 -27.27
C PRO A 259 52.30 37.10 -26.82
N HIS A 260 51.84 38.11 -27.57
CA HIS A 260 50.57 38.80 -27.30
C HIS A 260 49.36 37.90 -27.53
N THR A 261 49.42 37.04 -28.55
CA THR A 261 48.38 36.04 -28.83
C THR A 261 48.31 35.00 -27.73
N ILE A 262 49.45 34.49 -27.26
CA ILE A 262 49.51 33.50 -26.17
C ILE A 262 49.00 34.09 -24.86
N SER A 263 49.48 35.29 -24.48
CA SER A 263 49.03 35.99 -23.28
C SER A 263 47.54 36.35 -23.34
N GLY A 264 47.05 36.75 -24.51
CA GLY A 264 45.64 37.05 -24.71
C GLY A 264 44.76 35.80 -24.71
N LEU A 265 45.24 34.67 -25.23
CA LEU A 265 44.51 33.38 -25.16
C LEU A 265 44.41 32.90 -23.71
N ASP A 266 45.47 33.07 -22.92
CA ASP A 266 45.42 32.78 -21.49
C ASP A 266 44.38 33.67 -20.77
N THR A 267 44.50 34.99 -20.91
CA THR A 267 43.68 35.97 -20.18
C THR A 267 42.21 35.96 -20.61
N ASN A 268 41.94 35.87 -21.91
CA ASN A 268 40.59 36.03 -22.44
C ASN A 268 39.85 34.70 -22.65
N ILE A 269 40.56 33.56 -22.67
CA ILE A 269 39.96 32.25 -22.97
C ILE A 269 40.25 31.23 -21.88
N ALA A 270 41.52 30.97 -21.56
CA ALA A 270 41.88 29.93 -20.60
C ALA A 270 41.37 30.25 -19.20
N GLN A 271 41.62 31.46 -18.69
CA GLN A 271 41.17 31.86 -17.35
C GLN A 271 39.63 31.88 -17.20
N PRO A 272 38.84 32.45 -18.13
CA PRO A 272 37.37 32.39 -18.04
C PRO A 272 36.82 30.97 -18.17
N LEU A 273 37.43 30.10 -18.98
CA LEU A 273 37.00 28.69 -19.07
C LEU A 273 37.40 27.89 -17.83
N ALA A 274 38.56 28.17 -17.24
CA ALA A 274 39.01 27.54 -16.01
C ALA A 274 38.02 27.78 -14.86
N ALA A 275 37.42 28.98 -14.77
CA ALA A 275 36.38 29.24 -13.76
C ALA A 275 35.20 28.25 -13.79
N TRP A 276 34.97 27.53 -14.89
CA TRP A 276 33.90 26.56 -15.08
C TRP A 276 34.37 25.11 -15.20
N LEU A 277 35.48 24.92 -15.89
CA LEU A 277 35.96 23.63 -16.38
C LEU A 277 37.28 23.21 -15.77
N ASP A 278 37.85 24.04 -14.88
CA ASP A 278 39.04 23.63 -14.14
C ASP A 278 38.74 22.31 -13.41
N SER A 279 39.66 21.37 -13.57
CA SER A 279 39.49 19.98 -13.16
C SER A 279 40.61 19.54 -12.22
N ASP A 280 41.26 20.50 -11.57
CA ASP A 280 42.19 20.27 -10.47
C ASP A 280 41.56 19.49 -9.29
N SER A 281 40.24 19.31 -9.29
CA SER A 281 39.50 18.44 -8.37
C SER A 281 38.66 17.38 -9.10
N THR A 282 38.16 16.39 -8.36
CA THR A 282 37.34 15.28 -8.90
C THR A 282 36.07 15.75 -9.63
N GLU A 283 35.60 16.96 -9.34
CA GLU A 283 34.44 17.59 -9.98
C GLU A 283 34.81 18.99 -10.50
N THR A 284 34.17 19.43 -11.58
CA THR A 284 34.39 20.77 -12.10
C THR A 284 33.60 21.82 -11.30
N PRO A 285 34.03 23.10 -11.26
CA PRO A 285 33.25 24.19 -10.68
C PRO A 285 31.84 24.29 -11.25
N LEU A 286 31.66 24.02 -12.56
CA LEU A 286 30.33 23.93 -13.17
C LEU A 286 29.48 22.83 -12.53
N GLN A 287 30.07 21.67 -12.26
CA GLN A 287 29.36 20.58 -11.59
C GLN A 287 29.00 20.95 -10.15
N GLN A 288 29.94 21.49 -9.40
CA GLN A 288 29.76 21.84 -7.99
C GLN A 288 28.78 23.00 -7.79
N ASN A 289 28.84 24.03 -8.62
CA ASN A 289 28.08 25.27 -8.41
C ASN A 289 26.74 25.28 -9.14
N LEU A 290 26.58 24.53 -10.24
CA LEU A 290 25.33 24.52 -11.01
C LEU A 290 24.65 23.15 -11.02
N ILE A 291 25.35 22.13 -11.49
CA ILE A 291 24.71 20.84 -11.81
C ILE A 291 24.28 20.11 -10.53
N ASN A 292 25.16 20.02 -9.54
CA ASN A 292 24.89 19.32 -8.28
C ASN A 292 23.78 20.01 -7.47
N PRO A 293 23.78 21.35 -7.29
CA PRO A 293 22.68 22.03 -6.62
C PRO A 293 21.35 21.87 -7.34
N LEU A 294 21.31 21.98 -8.67
CA LEU A 294 20.07 21.77 -9.42
C LEU A 294 19.56 20.33 -9.29
N ARG A 295 20.45 19.34 -9.40
CA ARG A 295 20.07 17.93 -9.25
C ARG A 295 19.59 17.63 -7.82
N ALA A 296 20.47 17.80 -6.84
CA ALA A 296 20.23 17.38 -5.47
C ALA A 296 19.19 18.26 -4.75
N ASN A 297 19.18 19.57 -4.99
CA ASN A 297 18.32 20.49 -4.25
C ASN A 297 17.02 20.81 -4.97
N VAL A 298 16.95 20.72 -6.30
CA VAL A 298 15.71 21.03 -7.03
C VAL A 298 15.06 19.77 -7.56
N LEU A 299 15.74 19.01 -8.41
CA LEU A 299 15.14 17.86 -9.11
C LEU A 299 14.79 16.74 -8.14
N ASP A 300 15.74 16.31 -7.32
CA ASP A 300 15.54 15.20 -6.38
C ASP A 300 14.46 15.56 -5.34
N LYS A 301 14.44 16.82 -4.86
CA LYS A 301 13.42 17.29 -3.91
C LYS A 301 12.04 17.39 -4.57
N ALA A 302 11.96 17.86 -5.81
CA ALA A 302 10.70 17.89 -6.56
C ALA A 302 10.16 16.47 -6.79
N GLU A 303 11.03 15.52 -7.15
CA GLU A 303 10.67 14.11 -7.31
C GLU A 303 10.17 13.51 -5.98
N GLN A 304 10.82 13.84 -4.85
CA GLN A 304 10.35 13.42 -3.53
C GLN A 304 8.96 13.95 -3.21
N ILE A 305 8.65 15.22 -3.50
CA ILE A 305 7.31 15.80 -3.29
C ILE A 305 6.26 15.14 -4.19
N VAL A 306 6.59 14.89 -5.46
CA VAL A 306 5.71 14.16 -6.37
C VAL A 306 5.43 12.75 -5.86
N SER A 307 6.46 12.04 -5.38
CA SER A 307 6.34 10.72 -4.78
C SER A 307 5.46 10.75 -3.53
N LYS A 308 5.69 11.68 -2.61
CA LYS A 308 4.88 11.84 -1.39
C LYS A 308 3.43 12.22 -1.70
N THR A 309 3.18 12.98 -2.75
CA THR A 309 1.81 13.30 -3.21
C THR A 309 1.06 12.03 -3.63
N LYS A 310 1.74 11.11 -4.33
CA LYS A 310 1.16 9.79 -4.64
C LYS A 310 0.91 8.95 -3.39
N VAL A 311 1.78 9.05 -2.38
CA VAL A 311 1.56 8.39 -1.08
C VAL A 311 0.33 8.97 -0.39
N VAL A 312 0.13 10.30 -0.36
CA VAL A 312 -1.08 10.94 0.18
C VAL A 312 -2.32 10.43 -0.55
N GLU A 313 -2.28 10.36 -1.89
CA GLU A 313 -3.39 9.82 -2.68
C GLU A 313 -3.69 8.36 -2.32
N GLY A 314 -2.67 7.51 -2.21
CA GLY A 314 -2.84 6.11 -1.80
C GLY A 314 -3.45 5.98 -0.40
N VAL A 315 -2.95 6.75 0.56
CA VAL A 315 -3.48 6.78 1.94
C VAL A 315 -4.93 7.28 1.97
N TYR A 316 -5.29 8.26 1.14
CA TYR A 316 -6.66 8.73 1.02
C TYR A 316 -7.58 7.65 0.43
N GLN A 317 -7.17 7.02 -0.68
CA GLN A 317 -7.98 6.00 -1.35
C GLN A 317 -8.15 4.74 -0.49
N GLU A 318 -7.05 4.16 -0.01
CA GLU A 318 -7.06 2.90 0.73
C GLU A 318 -7.41 3.08 2.21
N GLY A 319 -6.94 4.17 2.82
CA GLY A 319 -7.10 4.44 4.24
C GLY A 319 -8.45 5.03 4.59
N LEU A 320 -9.07 5.79 3.68
CA LEU A 320 -10.35 6.45 3.94
C LEU A 320 -11.46 5.93 3.01
N VAL A 321 -11.33 6.15 1.70
CA VAL A 321 -12.44 5.90 0.75
C VAL A 321 -12.89 4.43 0.78
N GLN A 322 -11.97 3.49 0.52
CA GLN A 322 -12.32 2.06 0.45
C GLN A 322 -12.82 1.51 1.79
N ARG A 323 -12.24 1.96 2.91
CA ARG A 323 -12.67 1.51 4.24
C ARG A 323 -14.07 2.01 4.59
N VAL A 324 -14.35 3.28 4.28
CA VAL A 324 -15.68 3.85 4.47
C VAL A 324 -16.70 3.14 3.59
N GLU A 325 -16.39 2.91 2.30
CA GLU A 325 -17.28 2.17 1.39
C GLU A 325 -17.56 0.76 1.90
N THR A 326 -16.53 0.05 2.34
CA THR A 326 -16.67 -1.31 2.91
C THR A 326 -17.54 -1.32 4.17
N ALA A 327 -17.32 -0.36 5.08
CA ALA A 327 -18.09 -0.25 6.32
C ALA A 327 -19.54 0.17 6.06
N VAL A 328 -19.79 1.04 5.08
CA VAL A 328 -21.16 1.40 4.66
C VAL A 328 -21.85 0.20 4.02
N ALA A 329 -21.17 -0.54 3.15
CA ALA A 329 -21.70 -1.73 2.49
C ALA A 329 -22.06 -2.83 3.50
N SER A 330 -21.18 -3.12 4.47
CA SER A 330 -21.47 -4.10 5.54
C SER A 330 -22.67 -3.67 6.38
N ARG A 331 -22.74 -2.39 6.75
CA ARG A 331 -23.86 -1.84 7.53
C ARG A 331 -25.20 -1.93 6.78
N ASN A 332 -25.19 -1.66 5.48
CA ASN A 332 -26.38 -1.80 4.64
C ASN A 332 -26.82 -3.26 4.50
N LEU A 333 -25.88 -4.18 4.30
CA LEU A 333 -26.16 -5.62 4.26
C LEU A 333 -26.80 -6.10 5.58
N ILE A 334 -26.24 -5.73 6.73
CA ILE A 334 -26.78 -6.10 8.04
C ILE A 334 -28.19 -5.51 8.22
N ARG A 335 -28.44 -4.27 7.81
CA ARG A 335 -29.79 -3.67 7.84
C ARG A 335 -30.79 -4.44 6.99
N THR A 336 -30.40 -4.90 5.80
CA THR A 336 -31.24 -5.76 4.97
C THR A 336 -31.52 -7.10 5.66
N LEU A 337 -30.48 -7.76 6.21
CA LEU A 337 -30.66 -9.00 6.96
C LEU A 337 -31.60 -8.82 8.15
N ILE A 338 -31.52 -7.70 8.88
CA ILE A 338 -32.45 -7.38 9.98
C ILE A 338 -33.88 -7.24 9.47
N ALA A 339 -34.09 -6.55 8.35
CA ALA A 339 -35.42 -6.37 7.76
C ALA A 339 -36.01 -7.73 7.32
N ASP A 340 -35.24 -8.52 6.58
CA ASP A 340 -35.65 -9.84 6.10
C ASP A 340 -35.93 -10.80 7.27
N TYR A 341 -35.08 -10.78 8.30
CA TYR A 341 -35.25 -11.61 9.49
C TYR A 341 -36.51 -11.25 10.28
N ARG A 342 -36.85 -9.96 10.35
CA ARG A 342 -38.11 -9.50 10.96
C ARG A 342 -39.33 -9.93 10.16
N GLU A 343 -39.28 -9.84 8.84
CA GLU A 343 -40.37 -10.28 7.96
C GLU A 343 -40.60 -11.79 8.08
N GLN A 344 -39.53 -12.59 7.98
CA GLN A 344 -39.59 -14.05 8.09
C GLN A 344 -40.14 -14.54 9.44
N ASN A 345 -39.84 -13.81 10.53
CA ASN A 345 -40.27 -14.18 11.87
C ASN A 345 -41.52 -13.41 12.35
N GLN A 346 -42.17 -12.62 11.47
CA GLN A 346 -43.36 -11.82 11.78
C GLN A 346 -43.19 -10.91 13.01
N ILE A 347 -42.01 -10.33 13.19
CA ILE A 347 -41.69 -9.46 14.32
C ILE A 347 -42.13 -8.03 13.96
N SER A 348 -43.31 -7.62 14.43
CA SER A 348 -43.75 -6.22 14.39
C SER A 348 -43.48 -5.55 15.74
N LEU A 349 -42.66 -4.49 15.72
CA LEU A 349 -42.47 -3.55 16.84
C LEU A 349 -42.74 -2.13 16.35
#